data_AF-A0A6M0SS91-F1
#
_entry.id   AF-A0A6M0SS91-F1
#
_cell.length_a   1.000
_cell.length_b   1.000
_cell.length_c   1.000
_cell.angle_alpha   90.00
_cell.angle_beta   90.00
_cell.angle_gamma   90.00
#
_symmetry.space_group_name_H-M   'P 1'
#
loop_
_entity.id
_entity.type
_entity.pdbx_description
1 polymer ?
#
loop_
_entity_poly.entity_id
_entity_poly.type
_entity_poly.pdbx_seq_one_letter_code
_entity_poly.pdbx_strand_id
1 'polypeptide(L)'
;MQNLPNSIVEKYEEIFEKIRVFSNQYLNEQYEKICIKALHDLGMNHEDSLKKGKSSSWAAGVVHAIGTVNNLFDVKEEPYIKALDLYKEFGVSNSTGSMKSKEVRNLLNITKDDERWLVKSEDKNNNLNAKEEVAIEADEKKVSEENIRVTEEFILAQKVMRKAWAEKNFNKKVKLAKEALSVCEYCSDAYIILSKDLSLSNNDKKELLLKAVDSGKYILGIDDLATVSKECFNKKEAQPFFGAKYTLAIQLWKMGEKNEAIDNAFEILKFNEKDNLMVRGILSSWLLIEKRYDEAEKLFEKYDNDYLAAVSYNKALALYKMGKTKEADDAIRKAYKKNSYVIPYILKQKKIPKVLPRISRFGSDAEAMHYMKYSLEAWNDSKEAINWIKEMNVNFKIQKSN
;
A
#
# COMPACT_ATOMS: atom_id res chain seq x y z
N MET A 1 -6.30 -2.14 -2.69
CA MET A 1 -7.33 -1.90 -1.65
C MET A 1 -6.63 -1.79 -0.30
N GLN A 2 -6.60 -0.58 0.29
CA GLN A 2 -6.06 -0.35 1.64
C GLN A 2 -6.97 -0.98 2.72
N ASN A 3 -6.41 -1.17 3.92
CA ASN A 3 -6.90 -1.95 5.06
C ASN A 3 -8.31 -1.60 5.58
N LEU A 4 -9.38 -1.86 4.82
CA LEU A 4 -10.75 -1.86 5.36
C LEU A 4 -10.97 -3.06 6.28
N PRO A 5 -11.63 -2.89 7.44
CA PRO A 5 -12.08 -4.02 8.26
C PRO A 5 -12.99 -4.95 7.45
N ASN A 6 -12.73 -6.26 7.48
CA ASN A 6 -13.46 -7.27 6.68
C ASN A 6 -15.00 -7.21 6.87
N SER A 7 -15.46 -6.72 8.02
CA SER A 7 -16.86 -6.59 8.41
C SER A 7 -17.65 -5.52 7.66
N ILE A 8 -17.00 -4.55 7.00
CA ILE A 8 -17.68 -3.46 6.27
C ILE A 8 -17.35 -3.40 4.78
N VAL A 9 -16.50 -4.30 4.26
CA VAL A 9 -16.01 -4.23 2.87
C VAL A 9 -17.15 -4.22 1.86
N GLU A 10 -18.13 -5.12 1.98
CA GLU A 10 -19.26 -5.19 1.04
C GLU A 10 -20.11 -3.92 1.06
N LYS A 11 -20.36 -3.39 2.27
CA LYS A 11 -21.14 -2.16 2.45
C LYS A 11 -20.39 -0.93 1.97
N TYR A 12 -19.09 -0.88 2.22
CA TYR A 12 -18.20 0.17 1.75
C TYR A 12 -18.19 0.22 0.21
N GLU A 13 -18.02 -0.92 -0.45
CA GLU A 13 -18.03 -1.03 -1.92
C GLU A 13 -19.40 -0.62 -2.50
N GLU A 14 -20.51 -0.97 -1.84
CA GLU A 14 -21.84 -0.54 -2.26
C GLU A 14 -22.02 0.98 -2.18
N ILE A 15 -21.54 1.62 -1.10
CA ILE A 15 -21.60 3.08 -0.95
C ILE A 15 -20.66 3.75 -1.96
N PHE A 16 -19.46 3.20 -2.12
CA PHE A 16 -18.45 3.67 -3.08
C PHE A 16 -19.01 3.73 -4.49
N GLU A 17 -19.62 2.64 -4.96
CA GLU A 17 -20.14 2.57 -6.32
C GLU A 17 -21.30 3.55 -6.53
N LYS A 18 -22.16 3.73 -5.51
CA LYS A 18 -23.25 4.74 -5.57
C LYS A 18 -22.70 6.16 -5.69
N ILE A 19 -21.67 6.51 -4.91
CA ILE A 19 -21.03 7.83 -4.98
C ILE A 19 -20.37 8.02 -6.35
N ARG A 20 -19.68 7.00 -6.86
CA ARG A 20 -19.00 7.05 -8.16
C ARG A 20 -19.97 7.25 -9.32
N VAL A 21 -21.04 6.45 -9.40
CA VAL A 21 -22.06 6.56 -10.45
C VAL A 21 -22.71 7.95 -10.42
N PHE A 22 -23.08 8.44 -9.24
CA PHE A 22 -23.67 9.77 -9.09
C PHE A 22 -22.70 10.88 -9.50
N SER A 23 -21.44 10.81 -9.06
CA SER A 23 -20.44 11.85 -9.33
C SER A 23 -20.09 11.92 -10.81
N ASN A 24 -20.02 10.78 -11.49
CA ASN A 24 -19.79 10.71 -12.93
C ASN A 24 -20.95 11.31 -13.74
N GLN A 25 -22.19 11.11 -13.29
CA GLN A 25 -23.37 11.55 -14.02
C GLN A 25 -23.75 13.02 -13.75
N TYR A 26 -23.52 13.51 -12.53
CA TYR A 26 -24.04 14.82 -12.09
C TYR A 26 -22.98 15.80 -11.58
N LEU A 27 -21.75 15.34 -11.32
CA LEU A 27 -20.67 16.15 -10.74
C LEU A 27 -19.42 16.11 -11.65
N ASN A 28 -18.23 16.08 -11.04
CA ASN A 28 -16.95 15.95 -11.71
C ASN A 28 -15.99 15.04 -10.92
N GLU A 29 -14.83 14.75 -11.52
CA GLU A 29 -13.82 13.86 -10.94
C GLU A 29 -13.27 14.37 -9.59
N GLN A 30 -13.18 15.70 -9.41
CA GLN A 30 -12.67 16.28 -8.18
C GLN A 30 -13.64 16.07 -7.01
N TYR A 31 -14.94 16.26 -7.25
CA TYR A 31 -15.99 15.93 -6.29
C TYR A 31 -16.00 14.44 -5.94
N GLU A 32 -15.84 13.56 -6.93
CA GLU A 32 -15.74 12.11 -6.72
C GLU A 32 -14.58 11.78 -5.78
N LYS A 33 -13.39 12.34 -6.04
CA LYS A 33 -12.17 12.13 -5.22
C LYS A 33 -12.39 12.53 -3.76
N ILE A 34 -12.97 13.71 -3.50
CA ILE A 34 -13.20 14.20 -2.13
C ILE A 34 -14.30 13.38 -1.43
N CYS A 35 -15.36 12.99 -2.14
CA CYS A 35 -16.41 12.14 -1.58
C CYS A 35 -15.89 10.73 -1.23
N ILE A 36 -15.04 10.14 -2.08
CA ILE A 36 -14.40 8.85 -1.82
C ILE A 36 -13.44 8.95 -0.63
N LYS A 37 -12.69 10.05 -0.50
CA LYS A 37 -11.82 10.30 0.66
C LYS A 37 -12.65 10.35 1.96
N ALA A 38 -13.77 11.07 1.96
CA ALA A 38 -14.67 11.12 3.11
C ALA A 38 -15.24 9.74 3.46
N LEU A 39 -15.65 8.96 2.44
CA LEU A 39 -16.08 7.58 2.65
C LEU A 39 -14.97 6.70 3.24
N HIS A 40 -13.74 6.85 2.75
CA HIS A 40 -12.58 6.12 3.25
C HIS A 40 -12.30 6.43 4.73
N ASP A 41 -12.30 7.71 5.12
CA ASP A 41 -12.08 8.10 6.50
C ASP A 41 -13.20 7.61 7.44
N LEU A 42 -14.45 7.60 6.97
CA LEU A 42 -15.56 6.95 7.69
C LEU A 42 -15.31 5.44 7.85
N GLY A 43 -14.86 4.78 6.79
CA GLY A 43 -14.57 3.34 6.79
C GLY A 43 -13.45 2.94 7.76
N MET A 44 -12.40 3.76 7.87
CA MET A 44 -11.28 3.51 8.77
C MET A 44 -11.61 3.80 10.24
N ASN A 45 -12.30 4.92 10.50
CA ASN A 45 -12.40 5.48 11.85
C ASN A 45 -13.79 5.36 12.49
N HIS A 46 -14.83 5.07 11.70
CA HIS A 46 -16.23 5.06 12.14
C HIS A 46 -17.00 3.83 11.62
N GLU A 47 -16.34 2.67 11.63
CA GLU A 47 -16.87 1.38 11.17
C GLU A 47 -18.27 1.08 11.72
N ASP A 48 -18.48 1.26 13.03
CA ASP A 48 -19.73 0.92 13.71
C ASP A 48 -20.90 1.82 13.31
N SER A 49 -20.61 3.07 12.93
CA SER A 49 -21.61 3.97 12.36
C SER A 49 -22.00 3.50 10.96
N LEU A 50 -21.01 3.18 10.12
CA LEU A 50 -21.23 2.69 8.76
C LEU A 50 -22.02 1.39 8.72
N LYS A 51 -21.85 0.49 9.69
CA LYS A 51 -22.67 -0.74 9.81
C LYS A 51 -24.16 -0.45 9.95
N LYS A 52 -24.55 0.68 10.53
CA LYS A 52 -25.97 1.05 10.77
C LYS A 52 -26.52 1.89 9.62
N GLY A 53 -27.76 1.63 9.20
CA GLY A 53 -28.44 2.37 8.12
C GLY A 53 -28.20 1.83 6.71
N LYS A 54 -28.88 2.37 5.70
CA LYS A 54 -28.80 1.90 4.30
C LYS A 54 -27.62 2.54 3.55
N SER A 55 -27.02 1.81 2.61
CA SER A 55 -25.91 2.29 1.78
C SER A 55 -26.27 3.54 0.96
N SER A 56 -27.49 3.58 0.38
CA SER A 56 -28.01 4.78 -0.29
C SER A 56 -28.07 6.01 0.61
N SER A 57 -28.42 5.84 1.89
CA SER A 57 -28.46 6.97 2.84
C SER A 57 -27.06 7.50 3.12
N TRP A 58 -26.09 6.61 3.31
CA TRP A 58 -24.68 7.00 3.51
C TRP A 58 -24.10 7.69 2.27
N ALA A 59 -24.35 7.16 1.07
CA ALA A 59 -23.90 7.76 -0.18
C ALA A 59 -24.45 9.19 -0.35
N ALA A 60 -25.76 9.36 -0.19
CA ALA A 60 -26.40 10.68 -0.23
C ALA A 60 -25.87 11.64 0.84
N GLY A 61 -25.65 11.14 2.06
CA GLY A 61 -25.11 11.93 3.16
C GLY A 61 -23.69 12.42 2.91
N VAL A 62 -22.82 11.57 2.35
CA VAL A 62 -21.43 11.93 2.02
C VAL A 62 -21.39 12.99 0.93
N VAL A 63 -22.08 12.77 -0.19
CA VAL A 63 -22.07 13.72 -1.31
C VAL A 63 -22.67 15.06 -0.88
N HIS A 64 -23.75 15.05 -0.11
CA HIS A 64 -24.33 16.29 0.39
C HIS A 64 -23.42 17.01 1.38
N ALA A 65 -22.76 16.29 2.29
CA ALA A 65 -21.84 16.89 3.26
C ALA A 65 -20.69 17.65 2.56
N ILE A 66 -20.07 17.02 1.56
CA ILE A 66 -19.02 17.64 0.73
C ILE A 66 -19.59 18.78 -0.12
N GLY A 67 -20.76 18.58 -0.74
CA GLY A 67 -21.43 19.62 -1.51
C GLY A 67 -21.76 20.88 -0.69
N THR A 68 -22.05 20.72 0.60
CA THR A 68 -22.36 21.86 1.47
C THR A 68 -21.16 22.78 1.72
N VAL A 69 -19.96 22.20 1.84
CA VAL A 69 -18.74 22.99 2.06
C VAL A 69 -18.12 23.52 0.77
N ASN A 70 -18.52 22.97 -0.38
CA ASN A 70 -18.04 23.35 -1.71
C ASN A 70 -19.09 24.09 -2.56
N ASN A 71 -20.15 24.61 -1.94
CA ASN A 71 -21.19 25.41 -2.59
C ASN A 71 -21.91 24.70 -3.78
N LEU A 72 -21.95 23.37 -3.81
CA LEU A 72 -22.59 22.55 -4.86
C LEU A 72 -24.07 22.89 -5.12
N PHE A 73 -24.73 23.47 -4.11
CA PHE A 73 -26.14 23.84 -4.15
C PHE A 73 -26.37 25.30 -4.52
N ASP A 74 -25.32 26.05 -4.84
CA ASP A 74 -25.40 27.40 -5.39
C ASP A 74 -25.46 27.31 -6.92
N VAL A 75 -26.49 27.92 -7.51
CA VAL A 75 -26.74 27.93 -8.96
C VAL A 75 -25.62 28.64 -9.74
N LYS A 76 -24.76 29.41 -9.06
CA LYS A 76 -23.63 30.13 -9.66
C LYS A 76 -22.36 29.30 -9.79
N GLU A 77 -22.31 28.12 -9.17
CA GLU A 77 -21.14 27.24 -9.14
C GLU A 77 -21.30 26.10 -10.15
N GLU A 78 -20.19 25.57 -10.66
CA GLU A 78 -20.18 24.38 -11.51
C GLU A 78 -19.30 23.28 -10.89
N PRO A 79 -19.82 22.05 -10.74
CA PRO A 79 -21.17 21.59 -11.04
C PRO A 79 -22.22 22.15 -10.05
N TYR A 80 -23.48 22.23 -10.49
CA TYR A 80 -24.64 22.58 -9.67
C TYR A 80 -25.70 21.49 -9.71
N ILE A 81 -26.26 21.15 -8.54
CA ILE A 81 -27.45 20.32 -8.43
C ILE A 81 -28.32 20.81 -7.27
N LYS A 82 -29.65 20.67 -7.37
CA LYS A 82 -30.51 20.93 -6.21
C LYS A 82 -30.37 19.78 -5.20
N ALA A 83 -30.37 20.09 -3.91
CA ALA A 83 -30.34 19.07 -2.86
C ALA A 83 -31.48 18.05 -2.98
N LEU A 84 -32.67 18.49 -3.40
CA LEU A 84 -33.83 17.64 -3.68
C LEU A 84 -33.54 16.58 -4.76
N ASP A 85 -32.90 17.00 -5.86
CA ASP A 85 -32.58 16.12 -6.98
C ASP A 85 -31.48 15.14 -6.58
N LEU A 86 -30.47 15.59 -5.82
CA LEU A 86 -29.46 14.69 -5.21
C LEU A 86 -30.12 13.57 -4.42
N TYR A 87 -31.06 13.87 -3.52
CA TYR A 87 -31.71 12.85 -2.70
C TYR A 87 -32.57 11.88 -3.52
N LYS A 88 -33.26 12.41 -4.54
CA LYS A 88 -34.06 11.61 -5.46
C LYS A 88 -33.21 10.59 -6.20
N GLU A 89 -32.04 10.98 -6.70
CA GLU A 89 -31.13 10.08 -7.42
C GLU A 89 -30.57 8.96 -6.53
N PHE A 90 -30.30 9.24 -5.25
CA PHE A 90 -29.92 8.19 -4.31
C PHE A 90 -31.10 7.34 -3.81
N GLY A 91 -32.33 7.69 -4.16
CA GLY A 91 -33.54 6.99 -3.71
C GLY A 91 -33.81 7.15 -2.20
N VAL A 92 -33.52 8.33 -1.64
CA VAL A 92 -33.72 8.63 -0.21
C VAL A 92 -34.62 9.85 0.00
N SER A 93 -35.29 9.91 1.16
CA SER A 93 -36.07 11.11 1.51
C SER A 93 -35.16 12.29 1.87
N ASN A 94 -35.68 13.51 1.72
CA ASN A 94 -34.96 14.74 2.09
C ASN A 94 -34.50 14.74 3.55
N SER A 95 -35.37 14.31 4.47
CA SER A 95 -35.05 14.22 5.90
C SER A 95 -33.96 13.19 6.15
N THR A 96 -34.02 12.02 5.50
CA THR A 96 -33.00 10.97 5.63
C THR A 96 -31.63 11.43 5.14
N GLY A 97 -31.56 12.02 3.95
CA GLY A 97 -30.30 12.49 3.37
C GLY A 97 -29.71 13.66 4.15
N SER A 98 -30.54 14.62 4.59
CA SER A 98 -30.09 15.78 5.38
C SER A 98 -29.58 15.37 6.77
N MET A 99 -30.30 14.49 7.46
CA MET A 99 -29.85 13.95 8.75
C MET A 99 -28.54 13.19 8.61
N LYS A 100 -28.40 12.38 7.56
CA LYS A 100 -27.17 11.62 7.32
C LYS A 100 -25.99 12.52 6.93
N SER A 101 -26.23 13.60 6.18
CA SER A 101 -25.23 14.63 5.91
C SER A 101 -24.72 15.30 7.20
N LYS A 102 -25.63 15.66 8.12
CA LYS A 102 -25.24 16.20 9.43
C LYS A 102 -24.40 15.21 10.23
N GLU A 103 -24.78 13.93 10.21
CA GLU A 103 -24.02 12.86 10.86
C GLU A 103 -22.61 12.71 10.27
N VAL A 104 -22.47 12.71 8.94
CA VAL A 104 -21.17 12.66 8.26
C VAL A 104 -20.28 13.84 8.65
N ARG A 105 -20.81 15.07 8.60
CA ARG A 105 -20.06 16.27 8.98
C ARG A 105 -19.60 16.23 10.43
N ASN A 106 -20.44 15.73 11.34
CA ASN A 106 -20.08 15.60 12.76
C ASN A 106 -19.00 14.54 13.00
N LEU A 107 -19.09 13.38 12.32
CA LEU A 107 -18.12 12.29 12.48
C LEU A 107 -16.73 12.69 11.96
N LEU A 108 -16.68 13.34 10.80
CA LEU A 108 -15.44 13.73 10.14
C LEU A 108 -14.96 15.15 10.46
N ASN A 109 -15.71 15.89 11.28
CA ASN A 109 -15.48 17.30 11.57
C ASN A 109 -15.31 18.17 10.31
N ILE A 110 -16.22 18.01 9.34
CA ILE A 110 -16.18 18.73 8.07
C ILE A 110 -16.67 20.17 8.27
N THR A 111 -15.78 21.13 8.05
CA THR A 111 -16.07 22.57 8.08
C THR A 111 -15.66 23.22 6.75
N LYS A 112 -16.12 24.46 6.51
CA LYS A 112 -15.74 25.22 5.30
C LYS A 112 -14.28 25.68 5.32
N ASP A 113 -13.65 25.70 6.49
CA ASP A 113 -12.28 26.19 6.69
C ASP A 113 -11.23 25.08 6.57
N ASP A 114 -11.65 23.82 6.42
CA ASP A 114 -10.76 22.67 6.32
C ASP A 114 -10.48 22.33 4.85
N GLU A 115 -9.31 22.75 4.37
CA GLU A 115 -8.83 22.53 3.00
C GLU A 115 -8.83 21.05 2.57
N ARG A 116 -8.86 20.10 3.52
CA ARG A 116 -8.91 18.67 3.23
C ARG A 116 -10.21 18.24 2.56
N TRP A 117 -11.28 19.03 2.69
CA TRP A 117 -12.62 18.78 2.17
C TRP A 117 -13.03 19.73 1.04
N LEU A 118 -12.13 20.62 0.62
CA LEU A 118 -12.38 21.58 -0.45
C LEU A 118 -11.99 21.00 -1.82
N VAL A 119 -12.81 21.29 -2.82
CA VAL A 119 -12.58 21.00 -4.24
C VAL A 119 -11.74 22.16 -4.78
N LYS A 120 -10.53 21.85 -5.26
CA LYS A 120 -9.61 22.87 -5.78
C LYS A 120 -9.96 23.19 -7.24
N SER A 121 -10.43 24.41 -7.52
CA SER A 121 -10.56 24.90 -8.89
C SER A 121 -9.21 24.88 -9.60
N GLU A 122 -9.18 24.43 -10.85
CA GLU A 122 -8.01 24.67 -11.71
C GLU A 122 -8.00 26.16 -12.07
N ASP A 123 -7.21 26.93 -11.34
CA ASP A 123 -6.98 28.34 -11.66
C ASP A 123 -6.18 28.45 -12.96
N LYS A 124 -6.88 28.83 -14.03
CA LYS A 124 -6.29 29.53 -15.19
C LYS A 124 -5.78 30.90 -14.75
N ASN A 125 -4.65 30.95 -14.03
CA ASN A 125 -3.80 32.12 -13.94
C ASN A 125 -2.53 31.79 -13.14
N ASN A 126 -1.43 31.57 -13.85
CA ASN A 126 -0.12 32.00 -13.38
C ASN A 126 0.75 32.30 -14.60
N ASN A 127 0.48 33.48 -15.16
CA ASN A 127 1.47 34.23 -15.93
C ASN A 127 2.25 35.05 -14.89
N LEU A 128 3.54 34.79 -14.72
CA LEU A 128 4.62 35.78 -14.60
C LEU A 128 5.95 35.09 -14.26
N ASN A 129 6.88 35.24 -15.22
CA ASN A 129 8.34 35.17 -15.11
C ASN A 129 8.95 33.80 -14.80
N ALA A 130 9.85 33.23 -15.62
CA ALA A 130 10.91 33.91 -16.34
C ALA A 130 11.23 33.26 -17.70
N LYS A 131 11.45 34.14 -18.69
CA LYS A 131 12.24 33.88 -19.89
C LYS A 131 13.60 33.28 -19.52
N GLU A 132 13.87 32.08 -19.99
CA GLU A 132 15.17 31.65 -20.53
C GLU A 132 14.98 30.31 -21.27
N GLU A 133 15.71 30.16 -22.37
CA GLU A 133 15.82 28.98 -23.25
C GLU A 133 14.72 28.79 -24.32
N VAL A 134 14.73 29.75 -25.25
CA VAL A 134 14.62 29.44 -26.68
C VAL A 134 15.89 28.68 -27.08
N ALA A 135 15.82 27.36 -27.13
CA ALA A 135 16.53 26.48 -28.07
C ALA A 135 16.49 25.03 -27.55
N ILE A 136 15.52 24.26 -28.04
CA ILE A 136 15.66 22.91 -28.64
C ILE A 136 14.22 22.51 -29.02
N GLU A 137 13.71 23.14 -30.09
CA GLU A 137 12.62 22.56 -30.88
C GLU A 137 13.22 21.44 -31.73
N ALA A 138 13.49 20.29 -31.10
CA ALA A 138 13.65 18.98 -31.73
C ALA A 138 14.02 17.93 -30.66
N ASP A 139 13.09 17.58 -29.76
CA ASP A 139 12.88 16.16 -29.37
C ASP A 139 11.73 15.93 -28.35
N GLU A 140 10.96 16.96 -27.96
CA GLU A 140 9.80 16.71 -27.11
C GLU A 140 8.56 16.40 -27.95
N LYS A 141 8.53 15.17 -28.48
CA LYS A 141 7.25 14.47 -28.56
C LYS A 141 6.67 14.46 -27.14
N LYS A 142 5.68 15.32 -26.92
CA LYS A 142 4.66 15.17 -25.88
C LYS A 142 4.40 13.69 -25.60
N VAL A 143 4.99 13.15 -24.53
CA VAL A 143 4.51 11.92 -23.88
C VAL A 143 3.33 12.37 -23.02
N SER A 144 2.24 12.69 -23.70
CA SER A 144 0.96 13.10 -23.11
C SER A 144 0.21 11.87 -22.62
N GLU A 145 -0.19 11.88 -21.34
CA GLU A 145 -1.19 10.98 -20.72
C GLU A 145 -0.90 9.47 -20.86
N GLU A 146 -0.25 8.94 -19.81
CA GLU A 146 0.14 7.53 -19.62
C GLU A 146 -0.86 6.48 -20.14
N ASN A 147 -0.39 5.66 -21.10
CA ASN A 147 -1.08 4.56 -21.83
C ASN A 147 -1.52 3.38 -20.93
N ILE A 148 -2.21 3.62 -19.83
CA ILE A 148 -2.71 2.56 -18.96
C ILE A 148 -3.86 1.83 -19.68
N ARG A 149 -3.65 0.53 -19.95
CA ARG A 149 -4.54 -0.35 -20.70
C ARG A 149 -5.58 -0.98 -19.77
N VAL A 150 -6.40 -0.15 -19.12
CA VAL A 150 -7.52 -0.64 -18.30
C VAL A 150 -8.70 -0.92 -19.21
N THR A 151 -8.88 -2.19 -19.55
CA THR A 151 -10.04 -2.66 -20.33
C THR A 151 -11.17 -3.15 -19.42
N GLU A 152 -12.37 -3.35 -19.98
CA GLU A 152 -13.50 -3.92 -19.25
C GLU A 152 -13.17 -5.34 -18.75
N GLU A 153 -12.47 -6.12 -19.57
CA GLU A 153 -12.00 -7.46 -19.23
C GLU A 153 -11.03 -7.42 -18.04
N PHE A 154 -10.10 -6.46 -18.00
CA PHE A 154 -9.21 -6.29 -16.86
C PHE A 154 -9.99 -5.96 -15.58
N ILE A 155 -10.97 -5.06 -15.66
CA ILE A 155 -11.83 -4.71 -14.51
C ILE A 155 -12.59 -5.94 -14.01
N LEU A 156 -13.15 -6.75 -14.93
CA LEU A 156 -13.87 -7.97 -14.59
C LEU A 156 -12.94 -9.02 -13.98
N ALA A 157 -11.75 -9.23 -14.55
CA ALA A 157 -10.74 -10.12 -14.00
C ALA A 157 -10.33 -9.69 -12.59
N GLN A 158 -10.10 -8.39 -12.34
CA GLN A 158 -9.80 -7.89 -10.99
C GLN A 158 -10.95 -8.11 -10.00
N LYS A 159 -12.22 -8.06 -10.44
CA LYS A 159 -13.38 -8.44 -9.59
C LYS A 159 -13.34 -9.93 -9.22
N VAL A 160 -13.01 -10.82 -10.16
CA VAL A 160 -12.80 -12.25 -9.87
C VAL A 160 -11.63 -12.45 -8.90
N MET A 161 -10.54 -11.71 -9.09
CA MET A 161 -9.37 -11.81 -8.22
C MET A 161 -9.64 -11.36 -6.78
N ARG A 162 -10.53 -10.38 -6.54
CA ARG A 162 -10.97 -10.04 -5.17
C ARG A 162 -11.60 -11.24 -4.46
N LYS A 163 -12.44 -12.01 -5.18
CA LYS A 163 -13.02 -13.26 -4.65
C LYS A 163 -11.93 -14.30 -4.38
N ALA A 164 -10.96 -14.43 -5.30
CA ALA A 164 -9.84 -15.36 -5.14
C ALA A 164 -8.96 -15.03 -3.91
N TRP A 165 -8.73 -13.75 -3.64
CA TRP A 165 -7.96 -13.32 -2.47
C TRP A 165 -8.68 -13.59 -1.15
N ALA A 166 -10.00 -13.43 -1.11
CA ALA A 166 -10.84 -13.67 0.07
C ALA A 166 -11.01 -15.16 0.41
N GLU A 167 -10.87 -16.05 -0.58
CA GLU A 167 -11.01 -17.50 -0.37
C GLU A 167 -9.90 -18.03 0.56
N LYS A 168 -10.19 -19.09 1.33
CA LYS A 168 -9.21 -19.75 2.21
C LYS A 168 -8.63 -21.01 1.55
N ASN A 169 -9.45 -21.72 0.78
CA ASN A 169 -9.04 -22.95 0.11
C ASN A 169 -8.20 -22.65 -1.15
N PHE A 170 -6.97 -23.14 -1.19
CA PHE A 170 -6.04 -22.89 -2.29
C PHE A 170 -6.56 -23.38 -3.65
N ASN A 171 -7.17 -24.56 -3.73
CA ASN A 171 -7.70 -25.10 -5.00
C ASN A 171 -8.83 -24.23 -5.56
N LYS A 172 -9.67 -23.67 -4.68
CA LYS A 172 -10.67 -22.68 -5.08
C LYS A 172 -10.04 -21.37 -5.57
N LYS A 173 -8.94 -20.91 -4.95
CA LYS A 173 -8.17 -19.76 -5.47
C LYS A 173 -7.64 -20.01 -6.87
N VAL A 174 -7.08 -21.20 -7.11
CA VAL A 174 -6.57 -21.61 -8.42
C VAL A 174 -7.67 -21.61 -9.46
N LYS A 175 -8.87 -22.14 -9.12
CA LYS A 175 -10.02 -22.11 -10.03
C LYS A 175 -10.40 -20.67 -10.42
N LEU A 176 -10.51 -19.77 -9.44
CA LEU A 176 -10.84 -18.36 -9.69
C LEU A 176 -9.72 -17.62 -10.44
N ALA A 177 -8.45 -17.94 -10.18
CA ALA A 177 -7.32 -17.38 -10.92
C ALA A 177 -7.36 -17.79 -12.40
N LYS A 178 -7.68 -19.06 -12.69
CA LYS A 178 -7.87 -19.55 -14.06
C LYS A 178 -9.09 -18.91 -14.74
N GLU A 179 -10.18 -18.70 -14.00
CA GLU A 179 -11.35 -17.95 -14.48
C GLU A 179 -10.99 -16.51 -14.85
N ALA A 180 -10.24 -15.80 -13.99
CA ALA A 180 -9.77 -14.45 -14.29
C ALA A 180 -8.89 -14.42 -15.55
N LEU A 181 -8.00 -15.39 -15.74
CA LEU A 181 -7.17 -15.50 -16.96
C LEU A 181 -7.97 -15.81 -18.23
N SER A 182 -9.11 -16.51 -18.11
CA SER A 182 -10.01 -16.73 -19.25
C SER A 182 -10.74 -15.46 -19.69
N VAL A 183 -10.82 -14.45 -18.83
CA VAL A 183 -11.39 -13.13 -19.12
C VAL A 183 -10.31 -12.16 -19.59
N CYS A 184 -9.19 -12.09 -18.89
CA CYS A 184 -8.07 -11.20 -19.20
C CYS A 184 -6.74 -11.94 -19.01
N GLU A 185 -6.01 -12.15 -20.09
CA GLU A 185 -4.71 -12.81 -20.07
C GLU A 185 -3.68 -12.04 -19.24
N TYR A 186 -3.79 -10.70 -19.20
CA TYR A 186 -2.88 -9.80 -18.51
C TYR A 186 -3.27 -9.57 -17.03
N CYS A 187 -3.55 -10.66 -16.31
CA CYS A 187 -3.91 -10.61 -14.88
C CYS A 187 -2.74 -11.03 -13.99
N SER A 188 -1.94 -10.07 -13.52
CA SER A 188 -0.79 -10.31 -12.63
C SER A 188 -1.15 -11.13 -11.38
N ASP A 189 -2.26 -10.76 -10.71
CA ASP A 189 -2.68 -11.41 -9.48
C ASP A 189 -2.98 -12.92 -9.69
N ALA A 190 -3.52 -13.30 -10.85
CA ALA A 190 -3.80 -14.69 -11.16
C ALA A 190 -2.51 -15.51 -11.25
N TYR A 191 -1.52 -15.02 -11.99
CA TYR A 191 -0.21 -15.67 -12.08
C TYR A 191 0.51 -15.76 -10.72
N ILE A 192 0.38 -14.73 -9.87
CA ILE A 192 0.88 -14.77 -8.49
C ILE A 192 0.22 -15.92 -7.70
N ILE A 193 -1.09 -16.11 -7.80
CA ILE A 193 -1.78 -17.22 -7.14
C ILE A 193 -1.30 -18.56 -7.68
N LEU A 194 -1.19 -18.72 -8.99
CA LEU A 194 -0.76 -19.97 -9.62
C LEU A 194 0.67 -20.35 -9.21
N SER A 195 1.57 -19.37 -9.08
CA SER A 195 2.96 -19.61 -8.64
C SER A 195 3.09 -20.17 -7.21
N LYS A 196 2.02 -20.13 -6.41
CA LYS A 196 2.02 -20.63 -5.03
C LYS A 196 1.74 -22.13 -4.92
N ASP A 197 1.50 -22.82 -6.04
CA ASP A 197 1.33 -24.27 -6.04
C ASP A 197 2.64 -24.95 -5.58
N LEU A 198 2.49 -25.84 -4.60
CA LEU A 198 3.62 -26.53 -3.98
C LEU A 198 4.21 -27.60 -4.89
N SER A 199 3.46 -28.11 -5.89
CA SER A 199 3.97 -29.11 -6.82
C SER A 199 4.91 -28.54 -7.90
N LEU A 200 4.90 -27.23 -8.10
CA LEU A 200 5.72 -26.56 -9.13
C LEU A 200 7.19 -26.50 -8.75
N SER A 201 8.07 -26.67 -9.74
CA SER A 201 9.50 -26.44 -9.56
C SER A 201 9.77 -24.95 -9.31
N ASN A 202 10.96 -24.62 -8.79
CA ASN A 202 11.34 -23.22 -8.60
C ASN A 202 11.38 -22.44 -9.93
N ASN A 203 11.74 -23.11 -11.04
CA ASN A 203 11.78 -22.50 -12.36
C ASN A 203 10.36 -22.21 -12.88
N ASP A 204 9.42 -23.16 -12.76
CA ASP A 204 8.03 -22.94 -13.17
C ASP A 204 7.39 -21.78 -12.39
N LYS A 205 7.71 -21.67 -11.09
CA LYS A 205 7.29 -20.55 -10.24
C LYS A 205 7.87 -19.22 -10.74
N LYS A 206 9.16 -19.20 -11.08
CA LYS A 206 9.83 -18.01 -11.65
C LYS A 206 9.18 -17.61 -12.97
N GLU A 207 8.91 -18.54 -13.87
CA GLU A 207 8.26 -18.27 -15.16
C GLU A 207 6.86 -17.67 -15.00
N LEU A 208 6.04 -18.22 -14.10
CA LEU A 208 4.73 -17.64 -13.79
C LEU A 208 4.85 -16.21 -13.23
N LEU A 209 5.85 -15.97 -12.37
CA LEU A 209 6.06 -14.64 -11.78
C LEU A 209 6.63 -13.62 -12.78
N LEU A 210 7.44 -14.06 -13.75
CA LEU A 210 7.84 -13.22 -14.88
C LEU A 210 6.61 -12.82 -15.71
N LYS A 211 5.74 -13.78 -16.06
CA LYS A 211 4.45 -13.49 -16.71
C LYS A 211 3.58 -12.53 -15.89
N ALA A 212 3.59 -12.64 -14.57
CA ALA A 212 2.87 -11.73 -13.69
C ALA A 212 3.41 -10.29 -13.79
N VAL A 213 4.75 -10.13 -13.82
CA VAL A 213 5.40 -8.82 -13.98
C VAL A 213 5.10 -8.24 -15.37
N ASP A 214 5.22 -9.05 -16.41
CA ASP A 214 4.97 -8.62 -17.80
C ASP A 214 3.51 -8.23 -18.02
N SER A 215 2.57 -8.96 -17.40
CA SER A 215 1.16 -8.58 -17.37
C SER A 215 0.94 -7.20 -16.73
N GLY A 216 1.64 -6.94 -15.62
CA GLY A 216 1.56 -5.66 -14.93
C GLY A 216 2.13 -4.51 -15.77
N LYS A 217 3.26 -4.75 -16.43
CA LYS A 217 3.86 -3.83 -17.40
C LYS A 217 2.90 -3.52 -18.54
N TYR A 218 2.28 -4.55 -19.14
CA TYR A 218 1.30 -4.40 -20.20
C TYR A 218 0.12 -3.51 -19.79
N ILE A 219 -0.48 -3.79 -18.62
CA ILE A 219 -1.60 -2.99 -18.11
C ILE A 219 -1.18 -1.54 -17.84
N LEU A 220 0.04 -1.30 -17.39
CA LEU A 220 0.55 0.05 -17.18
C LEU A 220 1.03 0.75 -18.46
N GLY A 221 1.05 0.04 -19.61
CA GLY A 221 1.61 0.56 -20.86
C GLY A 221 3.11 0.83 -20.77
N ILE A 222 3.84 0.02 -19.98
CA ILE A 222 5.26 0.18 -19.70
C ILE A 222 6.05 -0.84 -20.52
N ASP A 223 6.89 -0.35 -21.43
CA ASP A 223 7.88 -1.19 -22.12
C ASP A 223 9.20 -1.23 -21.34
N ASP A 224 9.66 -0.07 -20.86
CA ASP A 224 10.86 0.08 -20.05
C ASP A 224 10.57 0.91 -18.78
N LEU A 225 11.01 0.42 -17.63
CA LEU A 225 10.85 1.13 -16.35
C LEU A 225 11.75 2.37 -16.26
N ALA A 226 12.84 2.42 -17.02
CA ALA A 226 13.75 3.57 -17.02
C ALA A 226 13.13 4.83 -17.65
N THR A 227 12.15 4.67 -18.54
CA THR A 227 11.55 5.75 -19.33
C THR A 227 10.21 6.24 -18.81
N VAL A 228 9.68 5.62 -17.76
CA VAL A 228 8.32 5.87 -17.24
C VAL A 228 8.33 6.90 -16.10
N SER A 229 7.39 7.85 -16.16
CA SER A 229 7.16 8.80 -15.07
C SER A 229 6.81 8.06 -13.78
N LYS A 230 7.33 8.54 -12.66
CA LYS A 230 6.99 8.01 -11.33
C LYS A 230 5.49 8.10 -11.03
N GLU A 231 4.79 9.03 -11.66
CA GLU A 231 3.36 9.29 -11.46
C GLU A 231 2.49 8.07 -11.84
N CYS A 232 2.90 7.31 -12.87
CA CYS A 232 2.26 6.07 -13.30
C CYS A 232 2.07 5.09 -12.13
N PHE A 233 3.03 5.05 -11.21
CA PHE A 233 3.04 4.14 -10.07
C PHE A 233 2.17 4.58 -8.90
N ASN A 234 1.65 5.81 -8.92
CA ASN A 234 0.71 6.30 -7.90
C ASN A 234 -0.72 5.79 -8.13
N LYS A 235 -1.01 5.21 -9.29
CA LYS A 235 -2.32 4.70 -9.68
C LYS A 235 -2.58 3.31 -9.09
N LYS A 236 -3.86 2.99 -8.84
CA LYS A 236 -4.26 1.71 -8.21
C LYS A 236 -3.91 0.51 -9.09
N GLU A 237 -3.87 0.72 -10.39
CA GLU A 237 -3.51 -0.22 -11.45
C GLU A 237 -2.05 -0.69 -11.34
N ALA A 238 -1.17 0.06 -10.66
CA ALA A 238 0.21 -0.35 -10.43
C ALA A 238 0.36 -1.36 -9.28
N GLN A 239 -0.68 -1.55 -8.45
CA GLN A 239 -0.62 -2.47 -7.30
C GLN A 239 -0.31 -3.92 -7.70
N PRO A 240 -0.99 -4.52 -8.71
CA PRO A 240 -0.68 -5.87 -9.16
C PRO A 240 0.75 -6.01 -9.71
N PHE A 241 1.27 -4.99 -10.41
CA PHE A 241 2.65 -4.95 -10.89
C PHE A 241 3.67 -5.01 -9.74
N PHE A 242 3.50 -4.17 -8.71
CA PHE A 242 4.38 -4.22 -7.53
C PHE A 242 4.24 -5.51 -6.74
N GLY A 243 3.03 -6.05 -6.63
CA GLY A 243 2.79 -7.37 -6.02
C GLY A 243 3.54 -8.49 -6.76
N ALA A 244 3.55 -8.43 -8.10
CA ALA A 244 4.27 -9.37 -8.94
C ALA A 244 5.79 -9.25 -8.76
N LYS A 245 6.34 -8.03 -8.83
CA LYS A 245 7.76 -7.78 -8.61
C LYS A 245 8.22 -8.23 -7.23
N TYR A 246 7.47 -7.90 -6.18
CA TYR A 246 7.78 -8.32 -4.82
C TYR A 246 7.79 -9.85 -4.69
N THR A 247 6.78 -10.53 -5.25
CA THR A 247 6.71 -11.98 -5.19
C THR A 247 7.84 -12.64 -5.99
N LEU A 248 8.21 -12.06 -7.14
CA LEU A 248 9.36 -12.48 -7.93
C LEU A 248 10.67 -12.32 -7.15
N ALA A 249 10.91 -11.17 -6.51
CA ALA A 249 12.10 -10.95 -5.69
C ALA A 249 12.24 -12.00 -4.56
N ILE A 250 11.13 -12.34 -3.89
CA ILE A 250 11.11 -13.42 -2.89
C ILE A 250 11.47 -14.78 -3.50
N GLN A 251 10.97 -15.08 -4.70
CA GLN A 251 11.25 -16.35 -5.37
C GLN A 251 12.72 -16.44 -5.82
N LEU A 252 13.26 -15.37 -6.41
CA LEU A 252 14.68 -15.24 -6.77
C LEU A 252 15.58 -15.46 -5.55
N TRP A 253 15.27 -14.81 -4.43
CA TRP A 253 16.01 -14.98 -3.18
C TRP A 253 16.08 -16.45 -2.70
N LYS A 254 14.96 -17.18 -2.83
CA LYS A 254 14.88 -18.61 -2.48
C LYS A 254 15.66 -19.50 -3.43
N MET A 255 15.80 -19.08 -4.68
CA MET A 255 16.58 -19.78 -5.70
C MET A 255 18.09 -19.54 -5.57
N GLY A 256 18.50 -18.59 -4.71
CA GLY A 256 19.91 -18.19 -4.59
C GLY A 256 20.33 -17.13 -5.60
N GLU A 257 19.40 -16.61 -6.40
CA GLU A 257 19.62 -15.46 -7.30
C GLU A 257 19.56 -14.16 -6.47
N LYS A 258 20.59 -13.96 -5.63
CA LYS A 258 20.60 -12.95 -4.57
C LYS A 258 20.67 -11.52 -5.10
N ASN A 259 21.54 -11.29 -6.09
CA ASN A 259 21.71 -9.96 -6.66
C ASN A 259 20.44 -9.51 -7.39
N GLU A 260 19.87 -10.39 -8.21
CA GLU A 260 18.63 -10.14 -8.95
C GLU A 260 17.45 -9.88 -8.01
N ALA A 261 17.38 -10.59 -6.88
CA ALA A 261 16.37 -10.33 -5.85
C ALA A 261 16.52 -8.94 -5.21
N ILE A 262 17.75 -8.56 -4.87
CA ILE A 262 18.08 -7.26 -4.26
C ILE A 262 17.79 -6.12 -5.25
N ASP A 263 18.24 -6.24 -6.49
CA ASP A 263 18.04 -5.23 -7.53
C ASP A 263 16.55 -5.02 -7.81
N ASN A 264 15.78 -6.10 -7.88
CA ASN A 264 14.32 -6.04 -8.04
C ASN A 264 13.66 -5.34 -6.85
N ALA A 265 14.10 -5.60 -5.62
CA ALA A 265 13.59 -4.93 -4.42
C ALA A 265 13.95 -3.42 -4.39
N PHE A 266 15.16 -3.03 -4.80
CA PHE A 266 15.53 -1.63 -4.95
C PHE A 266 14.67 -0.93 -6.01
N GLU A 267 14.44 -1.59 -7.15
CA GLU A 267 13.60 -1.04 -8.20
C GLU A 267 12.16 -0.81 -7.71
N ILE A 268 11.60 -1.73 -6.90
CA ILE A 268 10.30 -1.50 -6.25
C ILE A 268 10.35 -0.24 -5.38
N LEU A 269 11.37 -0.07 -4.53
CA LEU A 269 11.48 1.11 -3.64
C LEU A 269 11.79 2.43 -4.38
N LYS A 270 12.32 2.35 -5.60
CA LYS A 270 12.54 3.51 -6.46
C LYS A 270 11.22 4.08 -6.98
N PHE A 271 10.26 3.22 -7.30
CA PHE A 271 9.01 3.59 -7.97
C PHE A 271 7.77 3.57 -7.05
N ASN A 272 7.75 2.71 -6.02
CA ASN A 272 6.68 2.66 -5.02
C ASN A 272 7.08 3.51 -3.81
N GLU A 273 6.93 4.84 -3.93
CA GLU A 273 7.39 5.78 -2.90
C GLU A 273 6.75 5.54 -1.52
N LYS A 274 5.50 5.04 -1.51
CA LYS A 274 4.78 4.72 -0.26
C LYS A 274 5.24 3.42 0.40
N ASP A 275 5.96 2.56 -0.32
CA ASP A 275 6.37 1.21 0.12
C ASP A 275 5.26 0.45 0.87
N ASN A 276 4.06 0.40 0.28
CA ASN A 276 2.89 -0.24 0.90
C ASN A 276 3.10 -1.75 1.15
N LEU A 277 4.09 -2.36 0.48
CA LEU A 277 4.46 -3.78 0.64
C LEU A 277 5.54 -4.00 1.70
N MET A 278 6.05 -2.93 2.31
CA MET A 278 7.12 -2.98 3.33
C MET A 278 8.41 -3.65 2.82
N VAL A 279 8.73 -3.45 1.54
CA VAL A 279 9.90 -4.03 0.86
C VAL A 279 11.21 -3.62 1.53
N ARG A 280 11.29 -2.40 2.08
CA ARG A 280 12.48 -1.95 2.81
C ARG A 280 12.85 -2.84 4.00
N GLY A 281 11.87 -3.49 4.64
CA GLY A 281 12.10 -4.39 5.76
C GLY A 281 12.82 -5.68 5.33
N ILE A 282 12.41 -6.27 4.21
CA ILE A 282 13.08 -7.47 3.70
C ILE A 282 14.40 -7.13 3.01
N LEU A 283 14.43 -6.05 2.24
CA LEU A 283 15.64 -5.58 1.55
C LEU A 283 16.76 -5.28 2.55
N SER A 284 16.48 -4.56 3.64
CA SER A 284 17.49 -4.33 4.67
C SER A 284 18.05 -5.64 5.22
N SER A 285 17.22 -6.67 5.41
CA SER A 285 17.70 -7.98 5.88
C SER A 285 18.63 -8.65 4.86
N TRP A 286 18.27 -8.60 3.59
CA TRP A 286 19.06 -9.15 2.49
C TRP A 286 20.41 -8.47 2.32
N LEU A 287 20.46 -7.14 2.42
CA LEU A 287 21.70 -6.38 2.34
C LEU A 287 22.69 -6.80 3.45
N LEU A 288 22.21 -7.07 4.66
CA LEU A 288 23.07 -7.57 5.75
C LEU A 288 23.56 -9.00 5.50
N ILE A 289 22.69 -9.89 4.99
CA ILE A 289 23.08 -11.28 4.68
C ILE A 289 24.19 -11.30 3.63
N GLU A 290 24.05 -10.49 2.57
CA GLU A 290 25.05 -10.36 1.50
C GLU A 290 26.20 -9.39 1.84
N LYS A 291 26.25 -8.87 3.09
CA LYS A 291 27.31 -7.97 3.58
C LYS A 291 27.48 -6.68 2.75
N ARG A 292 26.40 -6.22 2.10
CA ARG A 292 26.33 -4.97 1.31
C ARG A 292 26.08 -3.77 2.22
N TYR A 293 27.01 -3.50 3.14
CA TYR A 293 26.84 -2.52 4.21
C TYR A 293 26.70 -1.07 3.71
N ASP A 294 27.40 -0.68 2.65
CA ASP A 294 27.32 0.68 2.09
C ASP A 294 25.91 0.99 1.56
N GLU A 295 25.27 0.01 0.94
CA GLU A 295 23.90 0.13 0.46
C GLU A 295 22.88 0.07 1.60
N ALA A 296 23.17 -0.73 2.63
CA ALA A 296 22.36 -0.77 3.84
C ALA A 296 22.39 0.59 4.56
N GLU A 297 23.55 1.23 4.67
CA GLU A 297 23.70 2.56 5.28
C GLU A 297 22.83 3.60 4.56
N LYS A 298 22.94 3.69 3.22
CA LYS A 298 22.09 4.57 2.40
C LYS A 298 20.59 4.28 2.58
N LEU A 299 20.21 3.01 2.68
CA LEU A 299 18.83 2.62 2.94
C LEU A 299 18.36 3.11 4.33
N PHE A 300 19.18 2.97 5.37
CA PHE A 300 18.85 3.40 6.73
C PHE A 300 18.86 4.91 6.93
N GLU A 301 19.57 5.66 6.09
CA GLU A 301 19.49 7.12 6.02
C GLU A 301 18.16 7.55 5.40
N LYS A 302 17.78 6.94 4.27
CA LYS A 302 16.50 7.22 3.59
C LYS A 302 15.30 6.95 4.50
N TYR A 303 15.37 5.88 5.30
CA TYR A 303 14.33 5.47 6.23
C TYR A 303 14.73 5.71 7.68
N ASP A 304 15.34 6.86 7.98
CA ASP A 304 15.65 7.18 9.38
C ASP A 304 14.37 7.27 10.22
N ASN A 305 14.45 6.82 11.48
CA ASN A 305 13.33 6.72 12.40
C ASN A 305 12.15 5.82 11.96
N ASP A 306 12.34 4.92 11.00
CA ASP A 306 11.30 4.01 10.52
C ASP A 306 10.56 3.26 11.64
N TYR A 307 9.25 3.07 11.49
CA TYR A 307 8.44 2.36 12.48
C TYR A 307 8.62 0.84 12.45
N LEU A 308 9.16 0.27 11.37
CA LEU A 308 9.33 -1.17 11.24
C LEU A 308 10.45 -1.70 12.13
N ALA A 309 10.15 -2.80 12.83
CA ALA A 309 11.14 -3.54 13.60
C ALA A 309 12.32 -3.97 12.72
N ALA A 310 12.05 -4.43 11.49
CA ALA A 310 13.08 -4.91 10.58
C ALA A 310 14.16 -3.85 10.29
N VAL A 311 13.75 -2.63 9.94
CA VAL A 311 14.68 -1.53 9.63
C VAL A 311 15.46 -1.12 10.88
N SER A 312 14.78 -0.96 12.02
CA SER A 312 15.43 -0.52 13.27
C SER A 312 16.44 -1.53 13.80
N TYR A 313 16.10 -2.82 13.80
CA TYR A 313 17.00 -3.89 14.27
C TYR A 313 18.14 -4.15 13.29
N ASN A 314 17.88 -4.13 11.98
CA ASN A 314 18.93 -4.28 10.98
C ASN A 314 19.92 -3.10 10.99
N LYS A 315 19.47 -1.86 11.23
CA LYS A 315 20.34 -0.70 11.43
C LYS A 315 21.31 -0.93 12.59
N ALA A 316 20.81 -1.41 13.72
CA ALA A 316 21.64 -1.71 14.89
C ALA A 316 22.68 -2.82 14.60
N LEU A 317 22.26 -3.90 13.93
CA LEU A 317 23.17 -4.97 13.54
C LEU A 317 24.24 -4.50 12.55
N ALA A 318 23.86 -3.69 11.55
CA ALA A 318 24.81 -3.15 10.57
C ALA A 318 25.86 -2.26 11.27
N LEU A 319 25.43 -1.34 12.14
CA LEU A 319 26.34 -0.50 12.92
C LEU A 319 27.32 -1.34 13.75
N TYR A 320 26.83 -2.38 14.41
CA TYR A 320 27.67 -3.29 15.19
C TYR A 320 28.71 -4.00 14.30
N LYS A 321 28.28 -4.54 13.15
CA LYS A 321 29.13 -5.24 12.18
C LYS A 321 30.18 -4.32 11.55
N MET A 322 29.91 -3.02 11.45
CA MET A 322 30.84 -1.99 10.99
C MET A 322 31.76 -1.45 12.10
N GLY A 323 31.67 -1.98 13.34
CA GLY A 323 32.50 -1.55 14.48
C GLY A 323 32.03 -0.25 15.15
N LYS A 324 30.92 0.34 14.70
CA LYS A 324 30.30 1.56 15.28
C LYS A 324 29.51 1.19 16.55
N THR A 325 30.22 0.71 17.57
CA THR A 325 29.63 -0.01 18.73
C THR A 325 28.74 0.88 19.58
N LYS A 326 29.13 2.15 19.80
CA LYS A 326 28.34 3.09 20.61
C LYS A 326 27.01 3.43 19.91
N GLU A 327 27.07 3.68 18.61
CA GLU A 327 25.90 3.93 17.77
C GLU A 327 25.00 2.70 17.68
N ALA A 328 25.59 1.51 17.60
CA ALA A 328 24.87 0.24 17.61
C ALA A 328 24.09 0.05 18.92
N ASP A 329 24.72 0.32 20.07
CA ASP A 329 24.11 0.27 21.40
C ASP A 329 22.90 1.21 21.52
N ASP A 330 23.01 2.43 21.03
CA ASP A 330 21.91 3.39 21.02
C ASP A 330 20.80 2.95 20.06
N ALA A 331 21.16 2.43 18.88
CA ALA A 331 20.22 1.94 17.90
C ALA A 331 19.44 0.72 18.43
N ILE A 332 20.09 -0.25 19.08
CA ILE A 332 19.42 -1.43 19.62
C ILE A 332 18.51 -1.08 20.81
N ARG A 333 18.89 -0.11 21.65
CA ARG A 333 18.01 0.44 22.71
C ARG A 333 16.72 1.02 22.11
N LYS A 334 16.84 1.81 21.03
CA LYS A 334 15.69 2.39 20.32
C LYS A 334 14.84 1.30 19.67
N ALA A 335 15.46 0.32 19.01
CA ALA A 335 14.77 -0.81 18.38
C ALA A 335 14.00 -1.66 19.40
N TYR A 336 14.61 -1.93 20.57
CA TYR A 336 13.97 -2.67 21.66
C TYR A 336 12.74 -1.96 22.23
N LYS A 337 12.78 -0.62 22.37
CA LYS A 337 11.62 0.16 22.79
C LYS A 337 10.46 0.06 21.78
N LYS A 338 10.77 -0.01 20.48
CA LYS A 338 9.76 -0.17 19.42
C LYS A 338 9.15 -1.57 19.40
N ASN A 339 9.98 -2.62 19.49
CA ASN A 339 9.50 -4.00 19.46
C ASN A 339 10.39 -4.94 20.30
N SER A 340 10.08 -5.06 21.60
CA SER A 340 10.85 -5.93 22.51
C SER A 340 10.72 -7.44 22.23
N TYR A 341 9.78 -7.86 21.37
CA TYR A 341 9.54 -9.27 21.07
C TYR A 341 10.61 -9.88 20.15
N VAL A 342 11.39 -9.06 19.45
CA VAL A 342 12.42 -9.52 18.50
C VAL A 342 13.57 -10.26 19.20
N ILE A 343 14.08 -9.73 20.31
CA ILE A 343 15.25 -10.28 21.00
C ILE A 343 15.09 -11.77 21.39
N PRO A 344 13.95 -12.21 21.97
CA PRO A 344 13.71 -13.64 22.22
C PRO A 344 13.87 -14.55 21.00
N TYR A 345 13.59 -14.08 19.79
CA TYR A 345 13.81 -14.86 18.56
C TYR A 345 15.27 -14.85 18.12
N ILE A 346 15.96 -13.70 18.21
CA ILE A 346 17.41 -13.61 17.95
C ILE A 346 18.17 -14.60 18.86
N LEU A 347 17.80 -14.62 20.15
CA LEU A 347 18.39 -15.49 21.16
C LEU A 347 17.86 -16.94 21.14
N LYS A 348 17.00 -17.30 20.17
CA LYS A 348 16.40 -18.63 20.00
C LYS A 348 15.61 -19.13 21.23
N GLN A 349 15.11 -18.20 22.05
CA GLN A 349 14.24 -18.49 23.20
C GLN A 349 12.78 -18.72 22.75
N LYS A 350 12.39 -18.18 21.60
CA LYS A 350 11.12 -18.46 20.92
C LYS A 350 11.35 -19.10 19.56
N LYS A 351 10.40 -19.93 19.11
CA LYS A 351 10.37 -20.53 17.78
C LYS A 351 9.40 -19.80 16.86
N ILE A 352 9.77 -19.66 15.59
CA ILE A 352 8.91 -19.07 14.56
C ILE A 352 7.97 -20.18 14.05
N PRO A 353 6.64 -19.97 14.04
CA PRO A 353 5.71 -20.95 13.50
C PRO A 353 5.85 -21.08 11.98
N LYS A 354 5.51 -22.27 11.44
CA LYS A 354 5.51 -22.50 9.98
C LYS A 354 4.57 -21.55 9.24
N VAL A 355 3.40 -21.28 9.83
CA VAL A 355 2.41 -20.32 9.34
C VAL A 355 2.48 -19.09 10.23
N LEU A 356 2.82 -17.95 9.64
CA LEU A 356 2.92 -16.70 10.37
C LEU A 356 1.54 -16.09 10.64
N PRO A 357 1.30 -15.53 11.84
CA PRO A 357 0.07 -14.81 12.12
C PRO A 357 0.00 -13.48 11.33
N ARG A 358 -1.21 -12.94 11.17
CA ARG A 358 -1.39 -11.59 10.62
C ARG A 358 -0.80 -10.57 11.59
N ILE A 359 -0.07 -9.58 11.07
CA ILE A 359 0.37 -8.43 11.85
C ILE A 359 -0.85 -7.55 12.12
N SER A 360 -1.29 -7.50 13.38
CA SER A 360 -2.40 -6.62 13.79
C SER A 360 -1.95 -5.20 14.08
N ARG A 361 -0.69 -5.01 14.53
CA ARG A 361 -0.06 -3.72 14.78
C ARG A 361 1.47 -3.83 14.71
N PHE A 362 2.15 -2.72 14.42
CA PHE A 362 3.60 -2.62 14.60
C PHE A 362 3.94 -2.61 16.10
N GLY A 363 5.12 -3.14 16.45
CA GLY A 363 5.53 -3.45 17.81
C GLY A 363 5.00 -4.78 18.37
N SER A 364 4.31 -5.59 17.57
CA SER A 364 3.72 -6.86 18.02
C SER A 364 4.67 -8.06 17.91
N ASP A 365 4.36 -9.14 18.64
CA ASP A 365 5.04 -10.44 18.51
C ASP A 365 4.90 -10.99 17.08
N ALA A 366 3.75 -10.74 16.42
CA ALA A 366 3.53 -11.11 15.02
C ALA A 366 4.52 -10.38 14.09
N GLU A 367 4.70 -9.06 14.24
CA GLU A 367 5.70 -8.32 13.46
C GLU A 367 7.11 -8.89 13.69
N ALA A 368 7.47 -9.18 14.94
CA ALA A 368 8.76 -9.79 15.27
C ALA A 368 8.96 -11.14 14.57
N MET A 369 7.94 -12.00 14.53
CA MET A 369 8.00 -13.28 13.79
C MET A 369 8.19 -13.07 12.28
N HIS A 370 7.51 -12.09 11.68
CA HIS A 370 7.66 -11.76 10.25
C HIS A 370 9.08 -11.26 9.95
N TYR A 371 9.61 -10.34 10.75
CA TYR A 371 10.99 -9.88 10.60
C TYR A 371 11.98 -11.03 10.70
N MET A 372 11.89 -11.81 11.78
CA MET A 372 12.85 -12.86 12.07
C MET A 372 12.82 -14.01 11.06
N LYS A 373 11.68 -14.24 10.38
CA LYS A 373 11.61 -15.22 9.29
C LYS A 373 12.63 -14.92 8.17
N TYR A 374 12.93 -13.65 7.90
CA TYR A 374 13.80 -13.23 6.79
C TYR A 374 15.16 -12.70 7.24
N SER A 375 15.35 -12.40 8.53
CA SER A 375 16.60 -11.80 9.05
C SER A 375 17.40 -12.70 9.97
N LEU A 376 16.86 -13.85 10.41
CA LEU A 376 17.54 -14.73 11.36
C LEU A 376 18.94 -15.18 10.90
N GLU A 377 19.16 -15.30 9.59
CA GLU A 377 20.46 -15.59 8.99
C GLU A 377 21.50 -14.49 9.27
N ALA A 378 21.14 -13.22 9.07
CA ALA A 378 22.01 -12.07 9.33
C ALA A 378 22.53 -12.03 10.78
N TRP A 379 21.66 -12.37 11.74
CA TRP A 379 22.04 -12.42 13.15
C TRP A 379 22.92 -13.62 13.51
N ASN A 380 22.69 -14.78 12.89
CA ASN A 380 23.44 -16.00 13.20
C ASN A 380 24.84 -16.05 12.55
N ASP A 381 25.12 -15.16 11.59
CA ASP A 381 26.44 -15.04 10.94
C ASP A 381 27.55 -14.58 11.91
N SER A 382 27.24 -14.13 13.13
CA SER A 382 28.27 -13.80 14.14
C SER A 382 27.86 -14.20 15.56
N LYS A 383 28.73 -14.96 16.23
CA LYS A 383 28.55 -15.32 17.65
C LYS A 383 28.70 -14.10 18.55
N GLU A 384 29.54 -13.15 18.15
CA GLU A 384 29.81 -11.89 18.82
C GLU A 384 28.54 -11.03 18.84
N ALA A 385 27.86 -10.89 17.71
CA ALA A 385 26.58 -10.18 17.64
C ALA A 385 25.51 -10.80 18.55
N ILE A 386 25.45 -12.15 18.63
CA ILE A 386 24.54 -12.84 19.54
C ILE A 386 24.91 -12.58 21.00
N ASN A 387 26.20 -12.59 21.36
CA ASN A 387 26.65 -12.29 22.73
C ASN A 387 26.38 -10.83 23.11
N TRP A 388 26.64 -9.89 22.21
CA TRP A 388 26.27 -8.49 22.36
C TRP A 388 24.77 -8.31 22.64
N ILE A 389 23.89 -8.99 21.90
CA ILE A 389 22.44 -8.95 22.17
C ILE A 389 22.09 -9.58 23.53
N LYS A 390 22.80 -10.62 24.00
CA LYS A 390 22.58 -11.17 25.35
C LYS A 390 22.90 -10.13 26.42
N GLU A 391 24.03 -9.45 26.31
CA GLU A 391 24.45 -8.39 27.23
C GLU A 391 23.44 -7.23 27.24
N MET A 392 23.04 -6.76 26.06
CA MET A 392 22.03 -5.71 25.93
C MET A 392 20.69 -6.12 26.53
N ASN A 393 20.25 -7.37 26.34
CA ASN A 393 19.00 -7.87 26.89
C ASN A 393 19.01 -7.93 28.44
N VAL A 394 20.15 -8.24 29.06
CA VAL A 394 20.30 -8.16 30.53
C VAL A 394 20.11 -6.71 30.99
N ASN A 395 20.79 -5.77 30.33
CA ASN A 395 20.68 -4.34 30.65
C ASN A 395 19.25 -3.82 30.53
N PHE A 396 18.51 -4.24 29.50
CA PHE A 396 17.11 -3.84 29.32
C PHE A 396 16.17 -4.36 30.40
N LYS A 397 16.42 -5.55 30.94
CA LYS A 397 15.62 -6.13 32.04
C LYS A 397 15.87 -5.43 33.37
N ILE A 398 17.12 -5.06 33.64
CA ILE A 398 17.50 -4.28 34.84
C ILE A 398 16.80 -2.92 34.82
N GLN A 399 16.83 -2.22 33.69
CA GLN A 399 16.18 -0.90 33.52
C GLN A 399 14.64 -0.93 33.60
N LYS A 400 13.99 -2.09 33.47
CA LYS A 400 12.54 -2.24 33.67
C LYS A 400 12.13 -2.54 35.11
N SER A 401 13.09 -2.96 35.94
CA SER A 401 12.87 -3.40 37.32
C SER A 401 13.14 -2.29 38.34
N ASN A 402 13.70 -1.17 37.87
CA ASN A 402 13.82 0.12 38.55
C ASN A 402 12.80 1.08 37.93
#